data_AF-A0AAD4PAT4-F1
#
_entry.id   AF-A0AAD4PAT4-F1
#
_cell.length_a   1.000
_cell.length_b   1.000
_cell.length_c   1.000
_cell.angle_alpha   90.00
_cell.angle_beta   90.00
_cell.angle_gamma   90.00
#
_symmetry.space_group_name_H-M   'P 1'
#
loop_
_entity.id
_entity.type
_entity.pdbx_description
1 polymer ?
#
loop_
_entity_poly.entity_id
_entity_poly.type
_entity_poly.pdbx_seq_one_letter_code
_entity_poly.pdbx_strand_id
1 'polypeptide(L)'
;MLQLKQPLQMMFVSQEWSSCAWAKKAEGKDMKKIVMNNTFWPSVVYSIKTTKPLVHVLRIVDDEKTQAMGFIYGTMDEAKETIAKNCDGDLSIY
;
A
#
# COMPACT_ATOMS: atom_id res chain seq x y z
N MET A 1 -6.19 -4.62 -2.47
CA MET A 1 -4.81 -5.13 -2.65
C MET A 1 -4.62 -6.55 -2.15
N LEU A 2 -5.03 -6.92 -0.93
CA LEU A 2 -4.90 -8.30 -0.44
C LEU A 2 -5.62 -9.35 -1.34
N GLN A 3 -6.74 -8.97 -1.96
CA GLN A 3 -7.46 -9.83 -2.92
C GLN A 3 -6.65 -10.16 -4.19
N LEU A 4 -5.65 -9.35 -4.55
CA LEU A 4 -4.79 -9.58 -5.72
C LEU A 4 -3.51 -10.35 -5.39
N LYS A 5 -3.16 -10.48 -4.09
CA LYS A 5 -1.97 -11.21 -3.65
C LYS A 5 -1.96 -12.64 -4.16
N GLN A 6 -3.03 -13.39 -3.86
CA GLN A 6 -3.08 -14.82 -4.23
C GLN A 6 -3.15 -15.05 -5.74
N PRO A 7 -4.01 -14.36 -6.50
CA PRO A 7 -4.00 -14.47 -7.97
C PRO A 7 -2.63 -14.16 -8.57
N LEU A 8 -1.93 -13.13 -8.07
CA LEU A 8 -0.60 -12.76 -8.56
C LEU A 8 0.44 -13.83 -8.21
N GLN A 9 0.43 -14.35 -6.99
CA GLN A 9 1.32 -15.45 -6.62
C GLN A 9 1.07 -16.69 -7.50
N MET A 10 -0.19 -17.04 -7.76
CA MET A 10 -0.58 -18.14 -8.65
C MET A 10 -0.04 -17.94 -10.07
N MET A 11 -0.09 -16.72 -10.60
CA MET A 11 0.52 -16.40 -11.91
C MET A 11 2.02 -16.75 -11.94
N PHE A 12 2.80 -16.40 -10.91
CA PHE A 12 4.25 -16.65 -10.88
C PHE A 12 4.66 -18.11 -10.60
N VAL A 13 3.72 -18.97 -10.21
CA VAL A 13 3.94 -20.44 -10.10
C VAL A 13 3.34 -21.23 -11.26
N SER A 14 2.55 -20.58 -12.12
CA SER A 14 1.92 -21.22 -13.28
C SER A 14 2.95 -21.82 -14.26
N GLN A 15 2.50 -22.80 -15.03
CA GLN A 15 3.32 -23.44 -16.06
C GLN A 15 3.56 -22.49 -17.24
N GLU A 16 2.59 -21.63 -17.51
CA GLU A 16 2.63 -20.55 -18.49
C GLU A 16 3.73 -19.54 -18.16
N TRP A 17 3.83 -19.11 -16.90
CA TRP A 17 4.94 -18.26 -16.47
C TRP A 17 6.28 -18.99 -16.56
N SER A 18 6.35 -20.23 -16.06
CA SER A 18 7.59 -21.01 -16.01
C SER A 18 8.17 -21.34 -17.40
N SER A 19 7.32 -21.48 -18.41
CA SER A 19 7.71 -21.69 -19.81
C SER A 19 8.06 -20.39 -20.55
N CYS A 20 7.66 -19.23 -20.01
CA CYS A 20 7.90 -17.93 -20.61
C CYS A 20 9.39 -17.54 -20.61
N ALA A 21 9.85 -16.88 -21.67
CA ALA A 21 11.22 -16.36 -21.76
C ALA A 21 11.56 -15.37 -20.62
N TRP A 22 10.57 -14.60 -20.15
CA TRP A 22 10.73 -13.62 -19.08
C TRP A 22 11.05 -14.26 -17.72
N ALA A 23 10.52 -15.45 -17.43
CA ALA A 23 10.81 -16.14 -16.17
C ALA A 23 12.28 -16.60 -16.04
N LYS A 24 12.99 -16.74 -17.17
CA LYS A 24 14.40 -17.13 -17.21
C LYS A 24 15.34 -15.94 -17.01
N LYS A 25 14.90 -14.73 -17.32
CA LYS A 25 15.67 -13.49 -17.14
C LYS A 25 15.87 -13.16 -15.66
N ALA A 26 16.92 -12.38 -15.36
CA ALA A 26 17.24 -11.99 -13.99
C ALA A 26 16.08 -11.18 -13.36
N GLU A 27 15.53 -10.23 -14.11
CA GLU A 27 14.44 -9.35 -13.69
C GLU A 27 13.17 -10.16 -13.37
N GLY A 28 12.86 -11.18 -14.17
CA GLY A 28 11.70 -12.04 -13.93
C GLY A 28 11.85 -12.92 -12.68
N LYS A 29 13.07 -13.38 -12.39
CA LYS A 29 13.38 -14.11 -11.15
C LYS A 29 13.26 -13.21 -9.94
N ASP A 30 13.75 -11.97 -10.03
CA ASP A 30 13.68 -11.03 -8.91
C ASP A 30 12.24 -10.56 -8.65
N MET A 31 11.46 -10.32 -9.70
CA MET A 31 10.03 -10.03 -9.56
C MET A 31 9.29 -11.17 -8.87
N LYS A 32 9.58 -12.43 -9.24
CA LYS A 32 9.02 -13.61 -8.56
C LYS A 32 9.39 -13.63 -7.08
N LYS A 33 10.65 -13.34 -6.72
CA LYS A 33 11.09 -13.29 -5.32
C LYS A 33 10.31 -12.23 -4.54
N ILE A 34 10.13 -11.03 -5.09
CA ILE A 34 9.39 -9.93 -4.44
C ILE A 34 7.94 -10.34 -4.18
N VAL A 35 7.25 -10.86 -5.19
CA VAL A 35 5.83 -11.27 -5.09
C VAL A 35 5.64 -12.44 -4.12
N MET A 36 6.61 -13.34 -4.03
CA MET A 36 6.59 -14.47 -3.09
C MET A 36 7.07 -14.11 -1.69
N ASN A 37 7.65 -12.92 -1.49
CA ASN A 37 8.17 -12.52 -0.19
C ASN A 37 7.03 -12.28 0.81
N ASN A 38 7.12 -12.92 1.96
CA ASN A 38 6.15 -12.79 3.05
C ASN A 38 6.13 -11.40 3.69
N THR A 39 7.23 -10.63 3.62
CA THR A 39 7.30 -9.27 4.19
C THR A 39 6.84 -8.19 3.21
N PHE A 40 6.92 -8.44 1.90
CA PHE A 40 6.55 -7.47 0.87
C PHE A 40 5.08 -7.03 0.99
N TRP A 41 4.16 -7.98 1.13
CA TRP A 41 2.73 -7.68 1.19
C TRP A 41 2.31 -6.89 2.44
N PRO A 42 2.78 -7.23 3.65
CA PRO A 42 2.64 -6.38 4.82
C PRO A 42 3.15 -4.95 4.58
N SER A 43 4.33 -4.77 4.00
CA SER A 43 4.88 -3.44 3.69
C SER A 43 3.99 -2.66 2.73
N VAL A 44 3.46 -3.32 1.68
CA VAL A 44 2.52 -2.70 0.75
C VAL A 44 1.22 -2.27 1.44
N VAL A 45 0.66 -3.10 2.32
CA VAL A 45 -0.53 -2.75 3.11
C VAL A 45 -0.24 -1.57 4.02
N TYR A 46 0.91 -1.56 4.69
CA TYR A 46 1.35 -0.45 5.52
C TYR A 46 1.45 0.85 4.72
N SER A 47 2.14 0.84 3.58
CA SER A 47 2.25 2.01 2.71
C SER A 47 0.89 2.55 2.27
N ILE A 48 -0.08 1.69 1.94
CA ILE A 48 -1.44 2.15 1.61
C ILE A 48 -2.13 2.77 2.82
N LYS A 49 -2.07 2.11 3.99
CA LYS A 49 -2.72 2.60 5.21
C LYS A 49 -2.20 3.96 5.63
N THR A 50 -0.91 4.22 5.44
CA THR A 50 -0.27 5.49 5.78
C THR A 50 -0.53 6.58 4.73
N THR A 51 -0.58 6.23 3.45
CA THR A 51 -0.77 7.22 2.38
C THR A 51 -2.23 7.57 2.12
N LYS A 52 -3.17 6.64 2.34
CA LYS A 52 -4.61 6.85 2.07
C LYS A 52 -5.20 8.05 2.83
N PRO A 53 -4.91 8.29 4.13
CA PRO A 53 -5.37 9.48 4.83
C PRO A 53 -4.84 10.78 4.21
N LEU A 54 -3.59 10.80 3.75
CA LEU A 54 -3.01 11.96 3.09
C LEU A 54 -3.66 12.25 1.73
N VAL A 55 -3.93 11.20 0.93
CA VAL A 55 -4.67 11.34 -0.33
C VAL A 55 -6.09 11.87 -0.09
N HIS A 56 -6.71 11.53 1.04
CA HIS A 56 -8.01 12.08 1.41
C HIS A 56 -7.94 13.58 1.71
N VAL A 57 -6.94 14.02 2.48
CA VAL A 57 -6.68 15.45 2.75
C VAL A 57 -6.47 16.21 1.44
N LEU A 58 -5.62 15.71 0.54
CA LEU A 58 -5.36 16.36 -0.74
C LEU A 58 -6.65 16.52 -1.57
N ARG A 59 -7.49 15.48 -1.61
CA ARG A 59 -8.76 15.55 -2.35
C ARG A 59 -9.74 16.58 -1.79
N ILE A 60 -9.67 16.88 -0.50
CA ILE A 60 -10.48 17.93 0.15
C ILE A 60 -9.91 19.32 -0.18
N VAL A 61 -8.58 19.46 -0.17
CA VAL A 61 -7.90 20.73 -0.50
C VAL A 61 -8.10 21.10 -1.97
N ASP A 62 -8.12 20.11 -2.86
CA ASP A 62 -8.40 20.31 -4.29
C ASP A 62 -9.87 20.66 -4.57
N ASP A 63 -10.79 20.39 -3.63
CA ASP A 63 -12.19 20.81 -3.77
C ASP A 63 -12.29 22.31 -3.42
N GLU A 64 -12.41 23.15 -4.44
CA GLU A 64 -12.50 24.61 -4.33
C GLU A 64 -13.63 25.10 -3.41
N LYS A 65 -14.59 24.23 -3.07
CA LYS A 65 -15.70 24.54 -2.15
C LYS A 65 -15.28 24.55 -0.68
N THR A 66 -14.18 23.87 -0.32
CA THR A 66 -13.68 23.72 1.05
C THR A 66 -12.51 24.66 1.33
N GLN A 67 -12.67 25.96 1.08
CA GLN A 67 -11.63 26.98 1.26
C GLN A 67 -11.45 27.51 2.70
N ALA A 68 -12.12 26.93 3.70
CA ALA A 68 -11.90 27.34 5.09
C ALA A 68 -10.64 26.66 5.65
N MET A 69 -9.58 27.44 5.91
CA MET A 69 -8.33 26.95 6.51
C MET A 69 -8.54 26.09 7.77
N GLY A 70 -9.55 26.42 8.60
CA GLY A 70 -9.89 25.63 9.78
C GLY A 70 -10.35 24.20 9.48
N PHE A 71 -11.01 23.97 8.33
CA PHE A 71 -11.42 22.63 7.89
C PHE A 71 -10.19 21.79 7.50
N ILE A 72 -9.24 22.38 6.78
CA ILE A 72 -7.99 21.73 6.37
C ILE A 72 -7.18 21.28 7.58
N TYR A 73 -7.08 22.12 8.63
CA TYR A 73 -6.40 21.75 9.87
C TYR A 73 -7.06 20.56 10.56
N GLY A 74 -8.40 20.54 10.65
CA GLY A 74 -9.14 19.41 11.22
C GLY A 74 -8.91 18.11 10.44
N THR A 75 -9.05 18.13 9.12
CA THR A 75 -8.81 16.95 8.28
C THR A 75 -7.35 16.47 8.35
N MET A 76 -6.39 17.38 8.44
CA MET A 76 -4.98 17.03 8.62
C MET A 76 -4.73 16.37 9.97
N ASP A 77 -5.38 16.83 11.04
CA ASP A 77 -5.26 16.25 12.37
C ASP A 77 -5.86 14.84 12.43
N GLU A 78 -7.04 14.64 11.84
CA GLU A 78 -7.66 13.32 11.64
C GLU A 78 -6.75 12.37 10.85
N ALA A 79 -6.07 12.89 9.82
CA ALA A 79 -5.12 12.10 9.04
C ALA A 79 -3.92 11.65 9.87
N LYS A 80 -3.37 12.52 10.72
CA LYS A 80 -2.28 12.17 11.65
C LYS A 80 -2.72 11.09 12.63
N GLU A 81 -3.89 11.24 13.25
CA GLU A 81 -4.42 10.22 14.16
C GLU A 81 -4.64 8.88 13.45
N THR A 82 -5.16 8.91 12.23
CA THR A 82 -5.41 7.69 11.45
C THR A 82 -4.10 6.99 11.09
N ILE A 83 -3.05 7.75 10.75
CA ILE A 83 -1.71 7.21 10.52
C ILE A 83 -1.15 6.62 11.81
N ALA A 84 -1.21 7.35 12.93
CA ALA A 84 -0.76 6.86 14.23
C ALA A 84 -1.45 5.55 14.60
N LYS A 85 -2.79 5.47 14.53
CA LYS A 85 -3.56 4.23 14.76
C LYS A 85 -3.15 3.08 13.82
N ASN A 86 -2.81 3.39 12.57
CA ASN A 86 -2.35 2.38 11.61
C ASN A 86 -0.91 1.88 11.90
N CYS A 87 -0.09 2.68 12.59
CA CYS A 87 1.26 2.35 13.04
C CYS A 87 1.27 1.71 14.44
N ASP A 88 0.38 2.14 15.34
CA ASP A 88 0.31 1.75 16.76
C ASP A 88 -0.40 0.41 16.99
N GLY A 89 -0.75 -0.31 15.92
CA GLY A 89 -1.09 -1.73 15.97
C GLY A 89 0.10 -2.66 16.29
N ASP A 90 1.24 -2.11 16.74
CA ASP A 90 2.38 -2.82 17.34
C ASP A 90 3.26 -1.87 18.20
N LEU A 91 2.66 -0.90 18.91
CA LEU A 91 3.36 -0.01 19.85
C LEU A 91 2.68 0.00 21.23
N SER A 92 2.13 -1.14 21.68
CA SER A 92 1.69 -1.31 23.08
C SER A 92 2.84 -1.37 24.09
N ILE A 93 3.97 -0.75 23.78
CA ILE A 93 5.14 -0.62 24.66
C ILE A 93 5.77 0.77 24.51
N TYR A 94 4.99 1.81 24.80
CA TYR A 94 5.44 2.98 25.54
C TYR A 94 4.33 3.46 26.47
#